data_AF-A0A4V6E225-F1
#
_entry.id   AF-A0A4V6E225-F1
#
_cell.length_a   1.000
_cell.length_b   1.000
_cell.length_c   1.000
_cell.angle_alpha   90.00
_cell.angle_beta   90.00
_cell.angle_gamma   90.00
#
_symmetry.space_group_name_H-M   'P 1'
#
loop_
_entity.id
_entity.type
_entity.pdbx_description
1 polymer ?
#
loop_
_entity_poly.entity_id
_entity_poly.type
_entity_poly.pdbx_seq_one_letter_code
_entity_poly.pdbx_strand_id
1 'polypeptide(L)'
;AIRGEFFGKNPASYQGGWDKARRDQIERDGYCCQNCGMSDDEHRAEYDRGLEVHHIEPYQSFDDPSAANASGNLVTLCAACHGRRHAEAE
;
A
#
# COMPACT_ATOMS: atom_id res chain seq x y z
N ALA A 1 -22.57 29.70 -14.31
CA ALA A 1 -21.98 28.36 -14.50
C ALA A 1 -20.54 28.54 -14.96
N ILE A 2 -19.58 28.34 -14.05
CA ILE A 2 -18.15 28.44 -14.35
C ILE A 2 -17.49 27.13 -13.88
N ARG A 3 -16.68 26.58 -14.78
CA ARG A 3 -15.96 25.31 -14.80
C ARG A 3 -15.04 25.07 -13.59
N GLY A 4 -14.74 23.80 -13.33
CA GLY A 4 -13.54 23.39 -12.61
C GLY A 4 -13.43 21.88 -12.38
N GLU A 5 -12.84 21.16 -13.35
CA GLU A 5 -12.15 19.89 -13.08
C GLU A 5 -11.16 20.10 -11.92
N PHE A 6 -11.20 19.26 -10.88
CA PHE A 6 -10.12 19.13 -9.91
C PHE A 6 -9.81 17.65 -9.68
N PHE A 7 -9.05 17.07 -10.62
CA PHE A 7 -8.13 15.97 -10.29
C PHE A 7 -7.06 16.55 -9.35
N GLY A 8 -7.33 16.51 -8.06
CA GLY A 8 -6.41 16.95 -7.01
C GLY A 8 -6.34 15.87 -5.95
N LYS A 9 -5.27 15.08 -5.98
CA LYS A 9 -4.86 14.14 -4.94
C LYS A 9 -5.17 14.74 -3.56
N ASN A 10 -6.03 14.07 -2.79
CA ASN A 10 -6.42 14.52 -1.46
C ASN A 10 -5.16 14.77 -0.61
N PRO A 11 -4.98 15.93 0.05
CA PRO A 11 -3.81 16.25 0.87
C PRO A 11 -3.77 15.48 2.21
N ALA A 12 -4.43 14.32 2.28
CA ALA A 12 -4.48 13.45 3.45
C ALA A 12 -3.18 12.67 3.70
N SER A 13 -2.11 12.94 2.94
CA SER A 13 -0.77 12.37 3.13
C SER A 13 -0.15 12.65 4.52
N TYR A 14 -0.79 13.48 5.35
CA TYR A 14 -0.30 13.82 6.69
C TYR A 14 -1.16 13.31 7.85
N GLN A 15 -2.31 12.66 7.62
CA GLN A 15 -3.18 12.15 8.68
C GLN A 15 -2.93 10.65 8.90
N GLY A 16 -1.94 10.30 9.73
CA GLY A 16 -1.80 8.92 10.24
C GLY A 16 -0.50 8.18 9.92
N GLY A 17 0.53 8.86 9.41
CA GLY A 17 1.88 8.26 9.33
C GLY A 17 2.07 7.19 8.25
N TRP A 18 1.21 7.17 7.22
CA TRP A 18 1.25 6.16 6.15
C TRP A 18 2.61 6.04 5.46
N ASP A 19 3.25 7.16 5.08
CA ASP A 19 4.55 7.09 4.39
C ASP A 19 5.63 6.40 5.24
N LYS A 20 5.60 6.66 6.57
CA LYS A 20 6.48 5.97 7.51
C LYS A 20 6.11 4.50 7.63
N ALA A 21 4.83 4.18 7.86
CA ALA A 21 4.37 2.80 7.99
C ALA A 21 4.67 1.97 6.75
N ARG A 22 4.44 2.53 5.56
CA ARG A 22 4.77 1.90 4.27
C ARG A 22 6.26 1.60 4.15
N ARG A 23 7.13 2.58 4.44
CA ARG A 23 8.58 2.38 4.38
C ARG A 23 9.04 1.33 5.39
N ASP A 24 8.63 1.47 6.66
CA ASP A 24 8.99 0.54 7.72
C ASP A 24 8.53 -0.89 7.38
N GLN A 25 7.36 -1.03 6.76
CA GLN A 25 6.81 -2.32 6.34
C GLN A 25 7.64 -2.95 5.21
N ILE A 26 8.01 -2.19 4.18
CA ILE A 26 8.85 -2.68 3.07
C ILE A 26 10.23 -3.08 3.59
N GLU A 27 10.81 -2.29 4.51
CA GLU A 27 12.09 -2.60 5.15
C GLU A 27 12.01 -3.88 5.99
N ARG A 28 10.95 -4.03 6.80
CA ARG A 28 10.70 -5.24 7.61
C ARG A 28 10.57 -6.49 6.76
N ASP A 29 9.87 -6.36 5.65
CA ASP A 29 9.59 -7.45 4.71
C ASP A 29 10.78 -7.74 3.78
N GLY A 30 11.93 -7.06 4.00
CA GLY A 30 13.19 -7.33 3.31
C GLY A 30 13.18 -6.91 1.84
N TYR A 31 12.38 -5.91 1.47
CA TYR A 31 12.20 -5.48 0.08
C TYR A 31 11.72 -6.61 -0.85
N CYS A 32 10.91 -7.52 -0.30
CA CYS A 32 10.37 -8.67 -1.04
C CYS A 32 8.84 -8.77 -0.87
N CYS A 33 8.17 -9.20 -1.94
CA CYS A 33 6.78 -9.58 -1.91
C CYS A 33 6.57 -10.76 -0.94
N GLN A 34 5.72 -10.58 0.07
CA GLN A 34 5.49 -11.60 1.11
C GLN A 34 4.64 -12.79 0.65
N ASN A 35 4.15 -12.77 -0.60
CA ASN A 35 3.35 -13.85 -1.16
C ASN A 35 4.12 -14.70 -2.18
N CYS A 36 4.90 -14.07 -3.07
CA CYS A 36 5.62 -14.78 -4.14
C CYS A 36 7.15 -14.63 -4.08
N GLY A 37 7.69 -13.86 -3.13
CA GLY A 37 9.13 -13.68 -2.96
C GLY A 37 9.81 -12.73 -3.95
N MET A 38 9.09 -12.16 -4.91
CA MET A 38 9.64 -11.19 -5.88
C MET A 38 10.28 -10.00 -5.15
N SER A 39 11.55 -9.71 -5.45
CA SER A 39 12.29 -8.57 -4.90
C SER A 39 11.84 -7.24 -5.51
N ASP A 40 12.17 -6.12 -4.85
CA ASP A 40 11.89 -4.77 -5.36
C ASP A 40 12.60 -4.50 -6.70
N ASP A 41 13.82 -4.99 -6.90
CA ASP A 41 14.55 -4.88 -8.17
C ASP A 41 13.85 -5.62 -9.31
N GLU A 42 13.48 -6.89 -9.09
CA GLU A 42 12.70 -7.68 -10.07
C GLU A 42 11.36 -6.99 -10.38
N HIS A 43 10.70 -6.49 -9.35
CA HIS A 43 9.43 -5.80 -9.51
C HIS A 43 9.56 -4.50 -10.31
N ARG A 44 10.61 -3.71 -10.07
CA ARG A 44 10.88 -2.49 -10.85
C ARG A 44 11.19 -2.79 -12.30
N ALA A 45 11.95 -3.85 -12.57
CA ALA A 45 12.25 -4.27 -13.94
C ALA A 45 10.99 -4.70 -14.70
N GLU A 46 10.07 -5.40 -14.03
CA GLU A 46 8.84 -5.95 -14.63
C GLU A 46 7.71 -4.91 -14.73
N TYR A 47 7.51 -4.07 -13.72
CA TYR A 47 6.34 -3.20 -13.57
C TYR A 47 6.64 -1.69 -13.61
N ASP A 48 7.90 -1.30 -13.80
CA ASP A 48 8.37 0.12 -13.80
C ASP A 48 7.99 0.89 -12.50
N ARG A 49 7.83 0.16 -11.38
CA ARG A 49 7.45 0.72 -10.08
C ARG A 49 7.94 -0.16 -8.93
N GLY A 50 8.04 0.40 -7.73
CA GLY A 50 8.44 -0.37 -6.53
C GLY A 50 7.30 -1.21 -5.95
N LEU A 51 7.63 -2.04 -4.97
CA LEU A 51 6.64 -2.85 -4.24
C LEU A 51 5.53 -2.00 -3.61
N GLU A 52 4.36 -2.61 -3.47
CA GLU A 52 3.16 -2.00 -2.91
C GLU A 52 2.92 -2.53 -1.49
N VAL A 53 2.27 -1.74 -0.64
CA VAL A 53 1.84 -2.19 0.70
C VAL A 53 0.32 -2.22 0.72
N HIS A 54 -0.21 -3.36 1.15
CA HIS A 54 -1.63 -3.63 1.23
C HIS A 54 -2.10 -3.62 2.69
N HIS A 55 -3.24 -3.01 2.96
CA HIS A 55 -3.97 -3.16 4.22
C HIS A 55 -4.72 -4.50 4.21
N ILE A 56 -4.47 -5.37 5.19
CA ILE A 56 -5.13 -6.68 5.31
C ILE A 56 -6.62 -6.49 5.61
N GLU A 57 -6.92 -5.71 6.65
CA GLU A 57 -8.25 -5.19 6.92
C GLU A 57 -8.36 -3.77 6.35
N PRO A 58 -9.47 -3.43 5.67
CA PRO A 58 -9.65 -2.12 5.06
C PRO A 58 -9.43 -0.98 6.06
N TYR A 59 -8.78 0.10 5.62
CA TYR A 59 -8.53 1.28 6.47
C TYR A 59 -9.82 1.83 7.13
N GLN A 60 -10.96 1.73 6.43
CA GLN A 60 -12.26 2.18 6.91
C GLN A 60 -12.83 1.34 8.07
N SER A 61 -12.29 0.16 8.32
CA SER A 61 -12.70 -0.71 9.44
C SER A 61 -12.12 -0.27 10.79
N PHE A 62 -11.30 0.79 10.82
CA PHE A 62 -10.63 1.27 12.03
C PHE A 62 -11.07 2.70 12.36
N ASP A 63 -11.40 2.94 13.63
CA ASP A 63 -11.63 4.29 14.16
C ASP A 63 -10.31 5.08 14.33
N ASP A 64 -9.19 4.36 14.57
CA ASP A 64 -7.86 4.95 14.76
C ASP A 64 -6.96 4.71 13.53
N PRO A 65 -6.50 5.78 12.84
CA PRO A 65 -5.57 5.69 11.71
C PRO A 65 -4.25 4.95 11.99
N SER A 66 -3.75 5.02 13.22
CA SER A 66 -2.49 4.37 13.61
C SER A 66 -2.68 2.86 13.74
N ALA A 67 -3.86 2.41 14.20
CA ALA A 67 -4.24 1.00 14.20
C ALA A 67 -4.34 0.45 12.79
N ALA A 68 -4.97 1.18 11.87
CA ALA A 68 -5.05 0.80 10.45
C ALA A 68 -3.65 0.65 9.82
N ASN A 69 -2.71 1.53 10.19
CA ASN A 69 -1.34 1.55 9.69
C ASN A 69 -0.36 0.72 10.54
N ALA A 70 -0.85 -0.06 11.50
CA ALA A 70 -0.01 -0.92 12.30
C ALA A 70 0.59 -2.04 11.43
N SER A 71 1.83 -2.40 11.69
CA SER A 71 2.56 -3.40 10.89
C SER A 71 1.90 -4.79 10.84
N GLY A 72 1.02 -5.10 11.80
CA GLY A 72 0.21 -6.32 11.78
C GLY A 72 -0.95 -6.28 10.78
N ASN A 73 -1.38 -5.08 10.36
CA ASN A 73 -2.42 -4.88 9.34
C ASN A 73 -1.84 -4.58 7.96
N LEU A 74 -0.50 -4.58 7.81
CA LEU A 74 0.17 -4.23 6.56
C LEU A 74 0.96 -5.41 6.02
N VAL A 75 1.04 -5.52 4.70
CA VAL A 75 1.82 -6.54 4.00
C VAL A 75 2.39 -6.01 2.68
N THR A 76 3.69 -6.26 2.44
CA THR A 76 4.35 -5.87 1.19
C THR A 76 4.08 -6.89 0.07
N LEU A 77 3.69 -6.41 -1.11
CA LEU A 77 3.31 -7.23 -2.26
C LEU A 77 3.80 -6.64 -3.58
N CYS A 78 4.01 -7.52 -4.55
CA CYS A 78 4.13 -7.11 -5.95
C CYS A 78 2.75 -6.77 -6.54
N ALA A 79 2.75 -6.03 -7.65
CA ALA A 79 1.56 -5.60 -8.39
C ALA A 79 0.57 -6.76 -8.64
N ALA A 80 1.07 -7.91 -9.10
CA ALA A 80 0.23 -9.06 -9.39
C ALA A 80 -0.34 -9.74 -8.13
N CYS A 81 0.39 -9.77 -7.03
CA CYS A 81 -0.14 -10.29 -5.75
C CYS A 81 -1.12 -9.31 -5.12
N HIS A 82 -0.84 -8.02 -5.23
CA HIS A 82 -1.68 -6.96 -4.71
C HIS A 82 -3.04 -6.94 -5.42
N GLY A 83 -3.04 -7.02 -6.77
CA GLY A 83 -4.28 -7.12 -7.55
C GLY A 83 -5.11 -8.36 -7.21
N ARG A 84 -4.47 -9.52 -6.97
CA ARG A 84 -5.16 -10.74 -6.53
C ARG A 84 -5.85 -10.56 -5.18
N ARG A 85 -5.19 -9.92 -4.21
CA ARG A 85 -5.80 -9.67 -2.89
C ARG A 85 -7.03 -8.77 -2.95
N HIS A 86 -7.04 -7.77 -3.84
CA HIS A 86 -8.25 -6.95 -4.05
C HIS A 86 -9.41 -7.77 -4.65
N ALA A 87 -9.11 -8.77 -5.49
CA ALA A 87 -10.13 -9.62 -6.10
C ALA A 87 -10.67 -10.73 -5.18
N GLU A 88 -9.91 -11.14 -4.15
CA GLU A 88 -10.33 -12.17 -3.18
C GLU A 88 -11.15 -11.60 -2.02
N ALA A 89 -11.14 -10.27 -1.83
CA ALA A 89 -11.87 -9.56 -0.79
C ALA A 89 -13.27 -9.09 -1.22
N GLU A 90 -13.68 -9.38 -2.46
CA GLU A 90 -15.04 -9.20 -2.99
C GLU A 90 -15.87 -10.49 -2.88
#